data_AF-A0A9P5U7N5-F1
#
_entry.id   AF-A0A9P5U7N5-F1
#
_cell.length_a   1.000
_cell.length_b   1.000
_cell.length_c   1.000
_cell.angle_alpha   90.00
_cell.angle_beta   90.00
_cell.angle_gamma   90.00
#
_symmetry.space_group_name_H-M   'P 1'
#
loop_
_entity.id
_entity.type
_entity.pdbx_description
1 polymer ?
#
loop_
_entity_poly.entity_id
_entity_poly.type
_entity_poly.pdbx_seq_one_letter_code
_entity_poly.pdbx_strand_id
1 'polypeptide(L)'
;MTRLLPSFPFLQDLTIDGESSGLPIELDDTQLWSIFEPLLELERLEVLNYNLSVPVSDQKTLQIACAWPRLKESYAYHNSASGLASLESLAYFARHCPNLEHLSYSIQVQTATTSTPVIQDHPTSSTHPLRSFWCNVETDKVTAHTMAQGLYQMFPNLEEADGPGDGWTQVKKKLRSLQNRQFEE
;
A
#
# COMPACT_ATOMS: atom_id res chain seq x y z
N MET A 1 8.57 24.56 1.10
CA MET A 1 7.19 24.97 0.71
C MET A 1 6.14 24.36 1.66
N THR A 2 6.35 24.38 2.98
CA THR A 2 5.60 23.55 3.95
C THR A 2 4.53 24.27 4.78
N ARG A 3 4.21 25.54 4.50
CA ARG A 3 3.31 26.33 5.38
C ARG A 3 1.84 26.39 4.96
N LEU A 4 1.44 25.75 3.86
CA LEU A 4 0.08 25.90 3.32
C LEU A 4 -0.87 24.74 3.65
N LEU A 5 -0.35 23.54 3.92
CA LEU A 5 -1.20 22.36 4.19
C LEU A 5 -2.12 22.49 5.41
N PRO A 6 -1.72 23.12 6.54
CA PRO A 6 -2.63 23.36 7.66
C PRO A 6 -3.83 24.25 7.31
N SER A 7 -3.79 24.93 6.17
CA SER A 7 -4.88 25.83 5.72
C SER A 7 -6.04 25.07 5.08
N PHE A 8 -5.87 23.77 4.80
CA PHE A 8 -6.88 22.93 4.13
C PHE A 8 -7.26 21.70 4.98
N PRO A 9 -7.74 21.87 6.23
CA PRO A 9 -8.07 20.74 7.12
C PRO A 9 -9.27 19.91 6.65
N PHE A 10 -9.95 20.36 5.60
CA PHE A 10 -11.12 19.71 5.01
C PHE A 10 -10.83 19.06 3.66
N LEU A 11 -9.57 19.04 3.21
CA LEU A 11 -9.20 18.40 1.96
C LEU A 11 -9.47 16.89 2.06
N GLN A 12 -10.27 16.39 1.13
CA GLN A 12 -10.65 14.98 1.01
C GLN A 12 -9.95 14.34 -0.18
N ASP A 13 -9.76 15.08 -1.26
CA ASP A 13 -9.15 14.61 -2.48
C ASP A 13 -7.88 15.40 -2.76
N LEU A 14 -6.78 14.69 -2.94
CA LEU A 14 -5.49 15.28 -3.30
C LEU A 14 -4.89 14.53 -4.48
N THR A 15 -4.56 15.27 -5.53
CA THR A 15 -3.76 14.78 -6.65
C THR A 15 -2.45 15.54 -6.70
N ILE A 16 -1.33 14.81 -6.71
CA ILE A 16 0.02 15.33 -6.84
C ILE A 16 0.62 14.78 -8.12
N ASP A 17 0.58 15.60 -9.16
CA ASP A 17 1.23 15.29 -10.43
C ASP A 17 2.70 15.68 -10.33
N GLY A 18 3.57 14.68 -10.19
CA GLY A 18 4.99 14.86 -10.48
C GLY A 18 5.15 14.95 -11.99
N GLU A 19 5.47 16.14 -12.50
CA GLU A 19 5.95 16.25 -13.88
C GLU A 19 7.25 15.43 -13.99
N SER A 20 7.25 14.41 -14.85
CA SER A 20 8.48 13.76 -15.33
C SER A 20 9.24 14.71 -16.29
N SER A 21 9.33 16.00 -15.94
CA SER A 21 9.98 17.03 -16.74
C SER A 21 11.48 16.80 -16.70
N GLY A 22 11.98 15.94 -17.59
CA GLY A 22 13.35 15.70 -18.11
C GLY A 22 14.61 16.31 -17.46
N LEU A 23 14.59 16.67 -16.18
CA LEU A 23 15.66 17.31 -15.45
C LEU A 23 16.10 16.36 -14.32
N PRO A 24 17.41 16.06 -14.24
CA PRO A 24 17.95 15.05 -13.34
C PRO A 24 18.17 15.65 -11.95
N ILE A 25 17.09 16.02 -11.27
CA ILE A 25 17.16 16.22 -9.82
C ILE A 25 16.74 14.90 -9.20
N GLU A 26 17.70 13.98 -9.09
CA GLU A 26 17.54 12.79 -8.26
C GLU A 26 17.47 13.26 -6.80
N LEU A 27 16.25 13.37 -6.28
CA LEU A 27 16.02 13.58 -4.86
C LEU A 27 16.30 12.26 -4.14
N ASP A 28 16.98 12.32 -3.00
CA ASP A 28 17.16 11.15 -2.15
C ASP A 28 15.86 10.82 -1.37
N ASP A 29 15.81 9.63 -0.76
CA ASP A 29 14.67 9.17 0.04
C ASP A 29 14.32 10.12 1.20
N THR A 30 15.31 10.82 1.77
CA THR A 30 15.08 11.76 2.87
C THR A 30 14.39 13.02 2.36
N GLN A 31 14.84 13.54 1.21
CA GLN A 31 14.26 14.70 0.55
C GLN A 31 12.84 14.40 0.07
N LEU A 32 12.64 13.25 -0.60
CA LEU A 32 11.32 12.80 -1.05
C LEU A 32 10.35 12.66 0.13
N TRP A 33 10.80 12.05 1.23
CA TRP A 33 10.00 11.96 2.44
C TRP A 33 9.69 13.34 3.03
N SER A 34 10.63 14.28 3.08
CA SER A 34 10.38 15.63 3.62
C SER A 34 9.35 16.44 2.83
N ILE A 35 9.14 16.10 1.55
CA ILE A 35 8.09 16.69 0.70
C ILE A 35 6.74 16.03 1.00
N PHE A 36 6.75 14.72 1.27
CA PHE A 36 5.55 13.91 1.48
C PHE A 36 5.01 13.97 2.92
N GLU A 37 5.87 13.96 3.93
CA GLU A 37 5.53 13.96 5.36
C GLU A 37 4.52 15.05 5.77
N PRO A 38 4.60 16.29 5.27
CA PRO A 38 3.59 17.31 5.56
C PRO A 38 2.15 16.94 5.16
N LEU A 39 1.97 16.02 4.19
CA LEU A 39 0.64 15.54 3.78
C LEU A 39 -0.02 14.66 4.84
N LEU A 40 0.76 14.12 5.79
CA LEU A 40 0.24 13.34 6.91
C LEU A 40 -0.63 14.18 7.86
N GLU A 41 -0.61 15.51 7.74
CA GLU A 41 -1.50 16.41 8.50
C GLU A 41 -2.94 16.44 7.94
N LEU A 42 -3.19 15.84 6.77
CA LEU A 42 -4.50 15.83 6.10
C LEU A 42 -5.40 14.70 6.62
N GLU A 43 -5.82 14.77 7.89
CA GLU A 43 -6.58 13.71 8.58
C GLU A 43 -7.92 13.34 7.91
N ARG A 44 -8.46 14.22 7.07
CA ARG A 44 -9.73 14.03 6.35
C ARG A 44 -9.57 13.51 4.94
N LEU A 45 -8.35 13.19 4.52
CA LEU A 45 -8.09 12.67 3.19
C LEU A 45 -8.81 11.33 2.99
N GLU A 46 -9.58 11.26 1.90
CA GLU A 46 -10.32 10.09 1.44
C GLU A 46 -9.69 9.53 0.16
N VAL A 47 -9.19 10.39 -0.73
CA VAL A 47 -8.59 10.00 -2.01
C VAL A 47 -7.23 10.66 -2.16
N LEU A 48 -6.20 9.85 -2.40
CA LEU A 48 -4.84 10.30 -2.66
C LEU A 48 -4.34 9.73 -3.99
N ASN A 49 -4.04 10.61 -4.94
CA ASN A 49 -3.35 10.27 -6.18
C ASN A 49 -1.99 10.93 -6.18
N TYR A 50 -0.91 10.18 -6.37
CA TYR A 50 0.42 10.79 -6.40
C TYR A 50 1.34 10.07 -7.37
N ASN A 51 2.01 10.89 -8.19
CA ASN A 51 3.04 10.46 -9.10
C ASN A 51 4.43 10.83 -8.55
N LEU A 52 4.75 10.31 -7.36
CA LEU A 52 6.02 10.54 -6.66
C LEU A 52 6.57 9.22 -6.10
N SER A 53 7.88 9.00 -6.23
CA SER A 53 8.57 7.88 -5.59
C SER A 53 8.73 8.14 -4.10
N VAL A 54 7.74 7.71 -3.30
CA VAL A 54 7.81 7.87 -1.84
C VAL A 54 8.48 6.63 -1.25
N PRO A 55 9.55 6.76 -0.44
CA PRO A 55 10.11 5.62 0.27
C PRO A 55 9.13 5.15 1.35
N VAL A 56 8.81 3.86 1.33
CA VAL A 56 7.70 3.28 2.12
C VAL A 56 8.19 2.14 3.01
N SER A 57 9.12 2.42 3.93
CA SER A 57 9.50 1.40 4.94
C SER A 57 8.32 1.08 5.85
N ASP A 58 8.36 -0.06 6.57
CA ASP A 58 7.29 -0.47 7.48
C ASP A 58 6.88 0.63 8.48
N GLN A 59 7.87 1.36 9.01
CA GLN A 59 7.62 2.48 9.91
C GLN A 59 6.88 3.64 9.22
N LYS A 60 7.26 3.97 7.98
CA LYS A 60 6.61 5.02 7.19
C LYS A 60 5.20 4.59 6.76
N THR A 61 5.02 3.32 6.42
CA THR A 61 3.70 2.72 6.14
C THR A 61 2.77 2.85 7.34
N LEU A 62 3.26 2.56 8.56
CA LEU A 62 2.47 2.77 9.78
C LEU A 62 2.09 4.25 9.98
N GLN A 63 3.03 5.18 9.74
CA GLN A 63 2.76 6.61 9.83
C GLN A 63 1.68 7.04 8.83
N ILE A 64 1.78 6.59 7.59
CA ILE A 64 0.81 6.83 6.51
C ILE A 64 -0.58 6.31 6.91
N ALA A 65 -0.67 5.04 7.30
CA ALA A 65 -1.96 4.44 7.65
C ALA A 65 -2.61 5.12 8.85
N CYS A 66 -1.83 5.51 9.87
CA CYS A 66 -2.34 6.26 11.03
C CYS A 66 -2.83 7.66 10.68
N ALA A 67 -2.17 8.33 9.73
CA ALA A 67 -2.46 9.71 9.37
C ALA A 67 -3.80 9.86 8.64
N TRP A 68 -4.21 8.86 7.86
CA TRP A 68 -5.38 8.95 6.99
C TRP A 68 -6.44 7.89 7.30
N PRO A 69 -7.10 7.97 8.46
CA PRO A 69 -8.09 6.97 8.88
C PRO A 69 -9.36 6.96 8.04
N ARG A 70 -9.55 7.97 7.17
CA ARG A 70 -10.68 8.08 6.26
C ARG A 70 -10.36 7.69 4.82
N LEU A 71 -9.13 7.27 4.57
CA LEU A 71 -8.66 6.91 3.24
C LEU A 71 -9.52 5.77 2.66
N LYS A 72 -10.03 6.00 1.46
CA LYS A 72 -10.80 5.07 0.63
C LYS A 72 -9.98 4.62 -0.56
N GLU A 73 -9.21 5.53 -1.13
CA GLU A 73 -8.47 5.29 -2.36
C GLU A 73 -7.08 5.90 -2.26
N SER A 74 -6.06 5.12 -2.60
CA SER A 74 -4.69 5.61 -2.75
C SER A 74 -4.04 5.03 -3.99
N TYR A 75 -3.60 5.89 -4.90
CA TYR A 75 -2.95 5.52 -6.14
C TYR A 75 -1.53 6.11 -6.21
N ALA A 76 -0.53 5.24 -6.02
CA ALA A 76 0.87 5.52 -6.27
C ALA A 76 1.23 5.09 -7.70
N TYR A 77 1.72 6.01 -8.53
CA TYR A 77 2.09 5.72 -9.93
C TYR A 77 3.58 5.49 -10.15
N HIS A 78 4.43 5.85 -9.18
CA HIS A 78 5.88 5.69 -9.26
C HIS A 78 6.43 4.86 -8.09
N ASN A 79 7.50 4.10 -8.39
CA ASN A 79 8.23 3.31 -7.43
C ASN A 79 9.46 4.05 -6.90
N SER A 80 9.68 4.02 -5.60
CA SER A 80 11.05 4.00 -5.10
C SER A 80 11.56 2.56 -5.12
N ALA A 81 12.74 2.32 -5.70
CA ALA A 81 13.40 1.02 -5.63
C ALA A 81 14.04 0.77 -4.25
N SER A 82 14.21 1.82 -3.44
CA SER A 82 14.78 1.74 -2.09
C SER A 82 13.71 1.79 -1.01
N GLY A 83 13.92 1.02 0.06
CA GLY A 83 13.10 1.09 1.27
C GLY A 83 11.65 0.64 1.08
N LEU A 84 11.43 -0.47 0.37
CA LEU A 84 10.12 -1.08 0.21
C LEU A 84 9.57 -1.63 1.54
N ALA A 85 8.25 -1.56 1.68
CA ALA A 85 7.56 -2.10 2.84
C ALA A 85 7.47 -3.63 2.77
N SER A 86 7.47 -4.29 3.91
CA SER A 86 7.12 -5.71 4.00
C SER A 86 5.66 -5.94 3.60
N LEU A 87 5.32 -7.16 3.19
CA LEU A 87 3.93 -7.56 2.95
C LEU A 87 3.08 -7.37 4.21
N GLU A 88 3.65 -7.67 5.37
CA GLU A 88 3.03 -7.56 6.68
C GLU A 88 2.65 -6.11 7.03
N SER A 89 3.39 -5.13 6.53
CA SER A 89 3.08 -3.71 6.74
C SER A 89 1.74 -3.27 6.14
N LEU A 90 1.19 -4.01 5.16
CA LEU A 90 -0.14 -3.72 4.62
C LEU A 90 -1.23 -3.84 5.68
N ALA A 91 -1.01 -4.63 6.72
CA ALA A 91 -1.98 -4.78 7.77
C ALA A 91 -2.19 -3.50 8.62
N TYR A 92 -1.26 -2.54 8.55
CA TYR A 92 -1.48 -1.21 9.11
C TYR A 92 -2.64 -0.50 8.43
N PHE A 93 -2.81 -0.63 7.11
CA PHE A 93 -3.96 -0.10 6.40
C PHE A 93 -5.26 -0.79 6.84
N ALA A 94 -5.23 -2.13 6.98
CA ALA A 94 -6.38 -2.87 7.47
C ALA A 94 -6.87 -2.38 8.84
N ARG A 95 -5.92 -2.00 9.71
CA ARG A 95 -6.18 -1.56 11.07
C ARG A 95 -6.61 -0.09 11.16
N HIS A 96 -5.97 0.78 10.39
CA HIS A 96 -6.10 2.23 10.56
C HIS A 96 -6.96 2.89 9.49
N CYS A 97 -7.16 2.27 8.32
CA CYS A 97 -7.95 2.79 7.21
C CYS A 97 -9.17 1.90 6.93
N PRO A 98 -10.18 1.85 7.83
CA PRO A 98 -11.30 0.90 7.77
C PRO A 98 -12.23 1.09 6.55
N ASN A 99 -12.08 2.19 5.80
CA ASN A 99 -12.86 2.48 4.59
C ASN A 99 -12.06 2.27 3.30
N LEU A 100 -10.84 1.74 3.38
CA LEU A 100 -9.94 1.61 2.23
C LEU A 100 -10.45 0.54 1.26
N GLU A 101 -10.81 0.95 0.05
CA GLU A 101 -11.37 0.13 -1.03
C GLU A 101 -10.34 -0.17 -2.13
N HIS A 102 -9.49 0.81 -2.44
CA HIS A 102 -8.47 0.74 -3.50
C HIS A 102 -7.10 1.17 -3.01
N LEU A 103 -6.09 0.32 -3.19
CA LEU A 103 -4.72 0.60 -2.78
C LEU A 103 -3.72 0.23 -3.87
N SER A 104 -2.98 1.22 -4.36
CA SER A 104 -1.72 1.03 -5.09
C SER A 104 -0.56 1.31 -4.14
N TYR A 105 0.25 0.29 -3.85
CA TYR A 105 1.34 0.39 -2.87
C TYR A 105 2.49 -0.56 -3.19
N SER A 106 3.72 -0.10 -3.02
CA SER A 106 4.91 -0.89 -3.31
C SER A 106 5.34 -1.69 -2.09
N ILE A 107 5.40 -3.02 -2.23
CA ILE A 107 5.82 -3.94 -1.17
C ILE A 107 6.89 -4.91 -1.68
N GLN A 108 7.72 -5.37 -0.76
CA GLN A 108 8.72 -6.41 -0.97
C GLN A 108 8.27 -7.69 -0.27
N VAL A 109 8.22 -8.78 -1.04
CA VAL A 109 8.08 -10.12 -0.46
C VAL A 109 9.46 -10.60 -0.08
N GLN A 110 9.77 -10.63 1.22
CA GLN A 110 11.00 -11.24 1.68
C GLN A 110 10.91 -12.76 1.49
N THR A 111 11.80 -13.32 0.69
CA THR A 111 11.98 -14.78 0.56
C THR A 111 12.74 -15.28 1.79
N ALA A 112 12.00 -15.44 2.89
CA ALA A 112 12.37 -16.18 4.10
C ALA A 112 13.88 -16.35 4.36
N THR A 113 14.52 -15.30 4.85
CA THR A 113 15.69 -15.48 5.73
C THR A 113 15.55 -14.53 6.91
N THR A 114 15.24 -15.13 8.07
CA THR A 114 15.39 -14.57 9.42
C THR A 114 14.28 -13.66 9.96
N SER A 115 13.56 -14.21 10.95
CA SER A 115 12.84 -13.52 12.02
C SER A 115 11.55 -12.78 11.65
N THR A 116 10.45 -13.52 11.74
CA THR A 116 9.08 -13.03 11.85
C THR A 116 8.96 -11.94 12.94
N PRO A 117 8.57 -10.69 12.60
CA PRO A 117 7.83 -9.87 13.54
C PRO A 117 6.44 -10.51 13.63
N VAL A 118 6.18 -11.16 14.74
CA VAL A 118 4.86 -11.70 15.04
C VAL A 118 3.92 -10.51 15.21
N ILE A 119 3.18 -10.19 14.16
CA ILE A 119 2.00 -9.35 14.27
C ILE A 119 0.91 -10.20 14.94
N GLN A 120 1.06 -10.36 16.24
CA GLN A 120 0.08 -10.97 17.13
C GLN A 120 -1.04 -9.96 17.33
N ASP A 121 -2.28 -10.43 17.23
CA ASP A 121 -3.52 -9.66 17.36
C ASP A 121 -3.86 -8.76 16.17
N HIS A 122 -3.96 -9.35 14.99
CA HIS A 122 -4.81 -8.79 13.96
C HIS A 122 -6.20 -9.40 14.06
N PRO A 123 -7.22 -8.64 14.51
CA PRO A 123 -8.58 -8.97 14.14
C PRO A 123 -8.60 -8.85 12.62
N THR A 124 -8.41 -9.99 11.94
CA THR A 124 -8.73 -10.16 10.54
C THR A 124 -10.23 -9.94 10.45
N SER A 125 -10.58 -8.66 10.33
CA SER A 125 -11.95 -8.27 10.14
C SER A 125 -12.28 -8.79 8.76
N SER A 126 -13.01 -9.91 8.71
CA SER A 126 -13.53 -10.51 7.47
C SER A 126 -14.39 -9.53 6.65
N THR A 127 -14.58 -8.31 7.17
CA THR A 127 -15.36 -7.22 6.61
C THR A 127 -14.52 -6.05 6.11
N HIS A 128 -13.17 -6.12 6.08
CA HIS A 128 -12.38 -5.02 5.52
C HIS A 128 -12.78 -4.77 4.05
N PRO A 129 -13.03 -3.51 3.63
CA PRO A 129 -13.64 -3.21 2.34
C PRO A 129 -12.68 -3.21 1.15
N LEU A 130 -11.38 -3.43 1.37
CA LEU A 130 -10.37 -3.44 0.30
C LEU A 130 -10.73 -4.47 -0.78
N ARG A 131 -11.00 -3.99 -2.01
CA ARG A 131 -11.38 -4.80 -3.17
C ARG A 131 -10.28 -4.90 -4.21
N SER A 132 -9.45 -3.86 -4.32
CA SER A 132 -8.40 -3.79 -5.33
C SER A 132 -7.06 -3.43 -4.72
N PHE A 133 -6.05 -4.24 -5.02
CA PHE A 133 -4.67 -4.00 -4.68
C PHE A 133 -3.81 -3.99 -5.94
N TRP A 134 -3.03 -2.93 -6.12
CA TRP A 134 -2.03 -2.84 -7.16
C TRP A 134 -0.65 -2.70 -6.52
N CYS A 135 0.26 -3.61 -6.82
CA CYS A 135 1.64 -3.49 -6.42
C CYS A 135 2.47 -3.07 -7.62
N ASN A 136 3.27 -2.02 -7.45
CA ASN A 136 4.12 -1.54 -8.52
C ASN A 136 5.44 -2.33 -8.65
N VAL A 137 5.67 -3.36 -7.82
CA VAL A 137 6.91 -4.16 -7.83
C VAL A 137 6.68 -5.48 -8.57
N GLU A 138 7.66 -5.86 -9.39
CA GLU A 138 7.63 -7.16 -10.07
C GLU A 138 7.71 -8.30 -9.05
N THR A 139 6.84 -9.30 -9.21
CA THR A 139 6.85 -10.50 -8.38
C THR A 139 7.29 -11.71 -9.19
N ASP A 140 8.15 -12.54 -8.60
CA ASP A 140 8.48 -13.84 -9.17
C ASP A 140 7.39 -14.89 -8.84
N LYS A 141 7.55 -16.12 -9.36
CA LYS A 141 6.58 -17.20 -9.14
C LYS A 141 6.61 -17.78 -7.73
N VAL A 142 7.79 -17.78 -7.09
CA VAL A 142 8.01 -18.34 -5.75
C VAL A 142 7.34 -17.46 -4.71
N THR A 143 7.41 -16.13 -4.89
CA THR A 143 6.76 -15.14 -4.03
C THR A 143 5.25 -15.06 -4.24
N ALA A 144 4.72 -15.51 -5.39
CA ALA A 144 3.29 -15.42 -5.69
C ALA A 144 2.39 -16.18 -4.69
N HIS A 145 2.86 -17.34 -4.18
CA HIS A 145 2.09 -18.09 -3.19
C HIS A 145 2.03 -17.36 -1.84
N THR A 146 3.18 -16.92 -1.34
CA THR A 146 3.30 -16.17 -0.08
C THR A 146 2.50 -14.87 -0.15
N MET A 147 2.60 -14.15 -1.26
CA MET A 147 1.84 -12.93 -1.53
C MET A 147 0.33 -13.19 -1.47
N ALA A 148 -0.17 -14.17 -2.23
CA ALA A 148 -1.60 -14.49 -2.25
C ALA A 148 -2.13 -14.90 -0.87
N GLN A 149 -1.35 -15.67 -0.10
CA GLN A 149 -1.75 -16.09 1.24
C GLN A 149 -1.77 -14.91 2.22
N GLY A 150 -0.74 -14.07 2.23
CA GLY A 150 -0.71 -12.89 3.11
C GLY A 150 -1.83 -11.91 2.78
N LEU A 151 -2.06 -11.62 1.48
CA LEU A 151 -3.17 -10.77 1.04
C LEU A 151 -4.52 -11.34 1.45
N TYR A 152 -4.76 -12.64 1.26
CA TYR A 152 -6.01 -13.29 1.67
C TYR A 152 -6.24 -13.21 3.18
N GLN A 153 -5.19 -13.41 3.98
CA GLN A 153 -5.29 -13.33 5.44
C GLN A 153 -5.65 -11.92 5.91
N MET A 154 -5.08 -10.88 5.30
CA MET A 154 -5.35 -9.48 5.67
C MET A 154 -6.65 -8.95 5.08
N PHE A 155 -6.97 -9.35 3.85
CA PHE A 155 -8.06 -8.81 3.02
C PHE A 155 -8.82 -9.95 2.32
N PRO A 156 -9.65 -10.71 3.04
CA PRO A 156 -10.32 -11.89 2.46
C PRO A 156 -11.27 -11.54 1.31
N ASN A 157 -11.82 -10.31 1.29
CA ASN A 157 -12.72 -9.82 0.24
C ASN A 157 -11.99 -9.18 -0.96
N LEU A 158 -10.66 -9.31 -1.06
CA LEU A 158 -9.87 -8.72 -2.14
C LEU A 158 -10.23 -9.35 -3.49
N GLU A 159 -10.91 -8.63 -4.35
CA GLU A 159 -11.40 -9.12 -5.65
C GLU A 159 -10.28 -9.14 -6.71
N GLU A 160 -9.40 -8.14 -6.63
CA GLU A 160 -8.32 -7.95 -7.58
C GLU A 160 -6.99 -7.63 -6.87
N ALA A 161 -5.94 -8.33 -7.31
CA ALA A 161 -4.56 -8.09 -6.90
C ALA A 161 -3.67 -8.13 -8.14
N ASP A 162 -3.05 -7.02 -8.52
CA ASP A 162 -2.30 -6.91 -9.78
C ASP A 162 -0.98 -6.15 -9.64
N GLY A 163 -0.16 -6.20 -10.68
CA GLY A 163 1.13 -5.54 -10.73
C GLY A 163 1.95 -5.95 -11.95
N PRO A 164 3.19 -5.45 -12.10
CA PRO A 164 4.01 -5.74 -13.26
C PRO A 164 4.55 -7.18 -13.25
N GLY A 165 4.54 -7.81 -14.42
CA GLY A 165 5.10 -9.15 -14.65
C GLY A 165 4.14 -10.33 -14.43
N ASP A 166 4.53 -11.50 -14.93
CA ASP A 166 3.69 -12.72 -14.97
C ASP A 166 3.38 -13.32 -13.59
N GLY A 167 4.12 -12.93 -12.54
CA GLY A 167 3.91 -13.44 -11.20
C GLY A 167 2.53 -13.05 -10.64
N TRP A 168 2.01 -11.87 -10.97
CA TRP A 168 0.70 -11.38 -10.52
C TRP A 168 -0.46 -12.21 -11.07
N THR A 169 -0.32 -12.78 -12.27
CA THR A 169 -1.31 -13.74 -12.79
C THR A 169 -1.44 -14.97 -11.87
N GLN A 170 -0.33 -15.43 -11.29
CA GLN A 170 -0.37 -16.54 -10.32
C GLN A 170 -0.92 -16.11 -8.96
N VAL A 171 -0.61 -14.89 -8.50
CA VAL A 171 -1.20 -14.30 -7.30
C VAL A 171 -2.73 -14.28 -7.44
N LYS A 172 -3.27 -13.68 -8.53
CA LYS A 172 -4.71 -13.64 -8.82
C LYS A 172 -5.34 -15.03 -8.81
N LYS A 173 -4.72 -16.00 -9.49
CA LYS A 173 -5.23 -17.38 -9.56
C LYS A 173 -5.28 -18.03 -8.18
N LYS A 174 -4.26 -17.83 -7.34
CA LYS A 174 -4.20 -18.40 -5.99
C LYS A 174 -5.17 -17.73 -5.03
N LEU A 175 -5.29 -16.40 -5.08
CA LEU A 175 -6.23 -15.64 -4.28
C LEU A 175 -7.67 -16.13 -4.51
N ARG A 176 -8.11 -16.24 -5.77
CA ARG A 176 -9.43 -16.80 -6.13
C ARG A 176 -9.63 -18.22 -5.63
N SER A 177 -8.58 -19.06 -5.70
CA SER A 177 -8.65 -20.43 -5.19
C SER A 177 -8.81 -20.49 -3.67
N LEU A 178 -8.30 -19.52 -2.92
CA LEU A 178 -8.46 -19.44 -1.47
C LEU A 178 -9.88 -18.99 -1.11
N GLN A 179 -10.39 -17.97 -1.81
CA GLN A 179 -11.74 -17.44 -1.62
C GLN A 179 -12.84 -18.47 -1.91
N ASN A 180 -12.72 -19.24 -2.99
CA ASN A 180 -13.71 -20.26 -3.34
C ASN A 180 -13.86 -21.35 -2.26
N ARG A 181 -12.78 -21.68 -1.53
CA ARG A 181 -12.83 -22.69 -0.46
C ARG A 181 -13.62 -22.23 0.76
N GLN A 182 -13.65 -20.92 1.04
CA GLN A 182 -14.39 -20.36 2.16
C GLN A 182 -15.92 -20.52 1.99
N PHE A 183 -16.41 -20.67 0.75
CA PHE A 183 -17.83 -20.84 0.45
C PHE A 183 -18.29 -22.31 0.45
N GLU A 184 -17.37 -23.27 0.63
CA GLU A 184 -17.67 -24.70 0.65
C GLU A 184 -17.77 -25.28 2.08
N GLU A 185 -17.38 -24.51 3.10
CA GLU A 185 -17.45 -24.85 4.54
C GLU A 185 -18.65 -24.18 5.23
#